data_AF-A0A5C8S272-F1
#
_entry.id   AF-A0A5C8S272-F1
#
_cell.length_a   1.000
_cell.length_b   1.000
_cell.length_c   1.000
_cell.angle_alpha   90.00
_cell.angle_beta   90.00
_cell.angle_gamma   90.00
#
_symmetry.space_group_name_H-M   'P 1'
#
loop_
_entity.id
_entity.type
_entity.pdbx_description
1 polymer ?
#
loop_
_entity_poly.entity_id
_entity_poly.type
_entity_poly.pdbx_seq_one_letter_code
_entity_poly.pdbx_strand_id
1 'polypeptide(L)' 'MPTITEILERARAGKNVKVPPLAEAVGLSVNGFYAAVRRGDIEAIRVGRAVMVPGREALRLLSAEQRPAA' A
#
# COMPACT_ATOMS: atom_id res chain seq x y z
N MET A 1 14.62 4.47 0.13
CA MET A 1 13.26 3.88 0.15
C MET A 1 13.01 3.24 -1.20
N PRO A 2 12.22 2.16 -1.32
CA PRO A 2 11.91 1.59 -2.63
C PRO A 2 11.13 2.61 -3.45
N THR A 3 11.45 2.70 -4.73
CA THR A 3 10.76 3.55 -5.70
C THR A 3 9.34 3.07 -5.96
N ILE A 4 8.49 3.96 -6.49
CA ILE A 4 7.14 3.60 -6.93
C ILE A 4 7.16 2.41 -7.90
N THR A 5 8.14 2.36 -8.82
CA THR A 5 8.30 1.27 -9.79
C THR A 5 8.56 -0.07 -9.10
N GLU A 6 9.48 -0.11 -8.13
CA GLU A 6 9.78 -1.35 -7.38
C GLU A 6 8.57 -1.82 -6.55
N ILE A 7 7.79 -0.89 -6.00
CA ILE A 7 6.57 -1.20 -5.26
C ILE A 7 5.53 -1.83 -6.20
N LEU A 8 5.34 -1.23 -7.39
CA LEU A 8 4.42 -1.71 -8.41
C LEU A 8 4.80 -3.11 -8.89
N GLU A 9 6.08 -3.35 -9.20
CA GLU A 9 6.59 -4.66 -9.63
C GLU A 9 6.35 -5.74 -8.57
N ARG A 10 6.62 -5.42 -7.30
CA ARG A 10 6.35 -6.35 -6.19
C ARG A 10 4.87 -6.68 -6.08
N ALA A 11 4.02 -5.66 -6.16
CA ALA A 11 2.58 -5.83 -6.07
C ALA A 11 2.03 -6.67 -7.24
N ARG A 12 2.52 -6.43 -8.47
CA ARG A 12 2.24 -7.25 -9.67
C ARG A 12 2.70 -8.70 -9.53
N ALA A 13 3.84 -8.92 -8.87
CA ALA A 13 4.34 -10.25 -8.55
C ALA A 13 3.59 -10.93 -7.39
N GLY A 14 2.49 -10.36 -6.90
CA GLY A 14 1.71 -10.88 -5.77
C GLY A 14 2.42 -10.79 -4.42
N LYS A 15 3.55 -10.08 -4.35
CA LYS A 15 4.35 -9.95 -3.12
C LYS A 15 3.78 -8.86 -2.24
N ASN A 16 3.84 -9.10 -0.93
CA ASN A 16 3.42 -8.12 0.06
C ASN A 16 4.33 -6.89 0.06
N VAL A 17 3.73 -5.74 0.33
CA VAL A 17 4.36 -4.42 0.36
C VAL A 17 4.32 -3.86 1.79
N LYS A 18 5.40 -3.21 2.23
CA LYS A 18 5.43 -2.56 3.55
C LYS A 18 4.57 -1.29 3.54
N VAL A 19 3.96 -0.98 4.68
CA VAL A 19 3.10 0.21 4.83
C VAL A 19 3.83 1.53 4.55
N PRO A 20 5.01 1.85 5.14
CA PRO A 20 5.63 3.16 4.93
C PRO A 20 5.89 3.53 3.46
N PRO A 21 6.53 2.67 2.63
CA PRO A 21 6.75 3.02 1.22
C PRO A 21 5.45 3.05 0.40
N LEU A 22 4.47 2.22 0.72
CA LEU A 22 3.19 2.26 0.02
C LEU A 22 2.40 3.54 0.34
N ALA A 23 2.42 4.00 1.60
CA ALA A 23 1.76 5.23 2.01
C ALA A 23 2.31 6.44 1.25
N GLU A 24 3.64 6.54 1.14
CA GLU A 24 4.31 7.57 0.34
C GLU A 24 3.91 7.50 -1.14
N ALA A 25 3.88 6.30 -1.72
CA ALA A 25 3.50 6.09 -3.12
C ALA A 25 2.05 6.48 -3.44
N VAL A 26 1.14 6.42 -2.47
CA VAL A 26 -0.28 6.79 -2.63
C VAL A 26 -0.61 8.18 -2.06
N GLY A 27 0.41 8.98 -1.71
CA GLY A 27 0.20 10.33 -1.19
C GLY A 27 -0.44 10.41 0.21
N LEU A 28 -0.43 9.31 0.98
CA LEU A 28 -0.96 9.29 2.34
C LEU A 28 0.16 9.42 3.39
N SER A 29 -0.16 10.09 4.49
CA SER A 29 0.70 10.00 5.67
C SER A 29 0.73 8.56 6.21
N VAL A 30 1.89 8.12 6.69
CA VAL A 30 2.06 6.78 7.27
C VAL A 30 1.07 6.53 8.42
N ASN A 31 0.84 7.54 9.26
CA ASN A 31 -0.12 7.45 10.36
C ASN A 31 -1.57 7.32 9.87
N GLY A 32 -1.94 8.08 8.83
CA GLY A 32 -3.24 7.98 8.19
C GLY A 32 -3.46 6.60 7.56
N PHE A 33 -2.42 6.05 6.94
CA PHE A 33 -2.44 4.70 6.38
C PHE A 33 -2.68 3.64 7.47
N TYR A 34 -1.93 3.69 8.58
CA TYR A 34 -2.17 2.79 9.70
C TYR A 34 -3.55 2.96 10.33
N ALA A 35 -4.10 4.18 10.35
CA ALA A 35 -5.46 4.43 10.81
C ALA A 35 -6.48 3.77 9.88
N ALA A 36 -6.31 3.88 8.55
CA ALA A 36 -7.17 3.24 7.56
C ALA A 36 -7.11 1.70 7.66
N VAL A 37 -5.92 1.13 7.89
CA VAL A 37 -5.76 -0.29 8.20
C VAL A 37 -6.52 -0.68 9.46
N ARG A 38 -6.41 0.10 10.56
CA ARG A 38 -7.14 -0.19 11.81
C ARG A 38 -8.66 -0.09 11.66
N ARG A 39 -9.16 0.79 10.78
CA ARG A 39 -10.59 0.92 10.49
C ARG A 39 -11.12 -0.15 9.55
N GLY A 40 -10.25 -0.91 8.88
CA GLY A 40 -10.62 -1.91 7.89
C GLY A 40 -10.81 -1.37 6.47
N ASP A 41 -10.47 -0.10 6.22
CA ASP A 41 -10.57 0.53 4.90
C ASP A 41 -9.48 0.03 3.93
N ILE A 42 -8.35 -0.41 4.49
CA ILE A 42 -7.21 -0.96 3.75
C ILE A 42 -6.93 -2.36 4.29
N GLU A 43 -6.94 -3.33 3.41
CA GLU A 43 -6.57 -4.69 3.78
C GLU A 43 -5.08 -4.78 4.11
N ALA A 44 -4.75 -5.30 5.29
CA ALA A 44 -3.37 -5.57 5.68
C ALA A 44 -3.25 -6.89 6.42
N ILE A 45 -2.09 -7.51 6.30
CA ILE A 45 -1.69 -8.71 7.02
C ILE A 45 -0.52 -8.41 7.93
N ARG A 46 -0.41 -9.19 9.02
CA ARG A 46 0.72 -9.12 9.93
C ARG A 46 1.68 -10.27 9.66
N VAL A 47 2.93 -9.93 9.35
CA VAL A 47 4.02 -10.89 9.17
C VAL A 47 5.06 -10.63 10.25
N GLY A 48 5.00 -11.45 11.31
CA GLY A 48 5.76 -11.22 12.53
C GLY A 48 5.36 -9.90 13.22
N ARG A 49 6.31 -8.96 13.31
CA ARG A 49 6.09 -7.62 13.87
C ARG A 49 5.71 -6.57 12.81
N ALA A 50 5.79 -6.92 11.53
CA ALA A 50 5.52 -5.99 10.44
C ALA A 50 4.06 -6.07 9.98
N VAL A 51 3.48 -4.91 9.71
CA VAL A 51 2.22 -4.79 8.98
C VAL A 51 2.56 -4.63 7.50
N MET A 52 1.94 -5.46 6.68
CA MET A 52 2.16 -5.47 5.23
C MET A 52 0.83 -5.47 4.49
N VAL A 53 0.82 -4.87 3.32
CA VAL A 53 -0.33 -4.83 2.43
C VAL A 53 -0.19 -5.92 1.37
N PRO A 54 -1.19 -6.79 1.18
CA PRO A 54 -1.20 -7.78 0.10
C PRO A 54 -1.01 -7.13 -1.27
N GLY A 55 -0.33 -7.80 -2.19
CA GLY A 55 -0.05 -7.24 -3.52
C GLY A 55 -1.32 -6.78 -4.27
N ARG A 56 -2.41 -7.55 -4.19
CA ARG A 56 -3.70 -7.19 -4.79
C ARG A 56 -4.25 -5.86 -4.27
N GLU A 57 -4.12 -5.63 -2.96
CA GLU A 57 -4.63 -4.43 -2.30
C GLU A 57 -3.73 -3.24 -2.60
N ALA A 58 -2.41 -3.45 -2.61
CA ALA A 58 -1.45 -2.43 -3.03
C ALA A 58 -1.72 -1.98 -4.47
N LEU A 59 -2.03 -2.90 -5.40
CA LEU A 59 -2.42 -2.56 -6.77
C LEU A 59 -3.71 -1.73 -6.80
N ARG A 60 -4.74 -2.14 -6.05
CA ARG A 60 -6.01 -1.39 -5.96
C ARG A 60 -5.77 0.06 -5.53
N LEU A 61 -4.95 0.26 -4.51
CA LEU A 61 -4.64 1.59 -3.99
C LEU A 61 -3.82 2.43 -4.99
N LEU A 62 -2.81 1.84 -5.61
CA LEU A 62 -1.97 2.52 -6.61
C LEU A 62 -2.74 2.86 -7.90
N SER A 63 -3.76 2.09 -8.26
CA SER A 63 -4.63 2.35 -9.40
C SER A 63 -5.73 3.37 -9.10
N ALA A 64 -6.17 3.50 -7.85
CA ALA A 64 -7.18 4.47 -7.44
C ALA A 64 -6.65 5.92 -7.54
N GLU A 65 -5.40 6.15 -7.13
CA GLU A 65 -4.73 7.46 -7.27
C GLU A 65 -4.42 7.83 -8.73
N GLN A 66 -4.35 6.85 -9.63
CA GLN A 66 -4.10 7.10 -11.06
C GLN A 66 -5.35 7.55 -11.83
N ARG A 67 -6.54 7.53 -11.22
CA ARG A 67 -7.69 8.24 -11.79
C ARG A 67 -7.63 9.68 -11.31
N PRO A 68 -7.25 10.67 -12.16
CA PRO A 68 -7.59 12.04 -11.83
C PRO A 68 -9.10 12.10 -11.65
N ALA A 69 -9.56 12.66 -10.54
CA ALA A 69 -10.94 13.10 -10.44
C ALA A 69 -11.21 14.00 -11.65
N ALA A 70 -12.10 13.54 -12.52
CA ALA A 70 -12.54 14.26 -13.71
C ALA A 70 -13.29 15.54 -13.34
#